data_AF-A0A7S2HE75-F1
#
_entry.id   AF-A0A7S2HE75-F1
#
_cell.length_a   1.000
_cell.length_b   1.000
_cell.length_c   1.000
_cell.angle_alpha   90.00
_cell.angle_beta   90.00
_cell.angle_gamma   90.00
#
_symmetry.space_group_name_H-M   'P 1'
#
loop_
_entity.id
_entity.type
_entity.pdbx_description
1 polymer ?
#
loop_
_entity_poly.entity_id
_entity_poly.type
_entity_poly.pdbx_seq_one_letter_code
_entity_poly.pdbx_strand_id
1 'polypeptide(L)'
;IHAHTTLFTAMTLHELESPEALQAFLQTHANALICFSATWCGPCRASKPTLEELASSYEKNPSLDVKVGIAYEHNLKEAIHQHSVSAFPTYILFQKASEVGRVRGVDFDGIKSMVEKAGCKKDLGEGHSLGGGGGYSAALSPEEARAQRLARFGAPAAAPIPTAKTTGDDEVKDVEMDEPADGQKDVEMSDAPPAQDDSTTDKKEKESEMVDPTASLSQSDLDTLTTSMGFTLIRAQKGLLNGGGTAEGAVEWLLQHQDDDDIDDPIPLVPKSAASSGGSEGASAGGVAQSFKCNECGKTLSNMANLELHANKTGHSDFEESTEKVKPLTAEEKAAKIAEIKNLLKTKRREREEAEKVDDIDREKQRRFMGKEMAKTKEQLEREQRKREALKRKKEKDEFRRERERIRAELAKDKAERQANKGKLHSSLGVEGYNPNAIQYDAPSGGGGGGGGAAPQQHKASKASTAKTDDYIKKVASYRAGGDGQKCLKILLAYVKNVVDKPDEEKFKTINMENKAFKTKVKPFVGAKSLLMAVGFSPSDDGDALILKEDADRKVLAETKGKLEAAYAAY
;
A
#
# COMPACT_ATOMS: atom_id res chain seq x y z
N ILE A 1 -21.31 41.60 16.30
CA ILE A 1 -21.43 40.41 15.41
C ILE A 1 -20.15 40.35 14.58
N HIS A 2 -19.24 39.43 14.90
CA HIS A 2 -18.01 39.25 14.11
C HIS A 2 -18.14 37.95 13.30
N ALA A 3 -18.06 38.07 11.98
CA ALA A 3 -18.03 36.91 11.10
C ALA A 3 -16.60 36.38 11.03
N HIS A 4 -16.37 35.18 11.57
CA HIS A 4 -15.15 34.44 11.28
C HIS A 4 -15.26 33.87 9.87
N THR A 5 -14.61 34.52 8.91
CA THR A 5 -14.39 33.96 7.57
C THR A 5 -13.40 32.80 7.69
N THR A 6 -13.91 31.59 7.87
CA THR A 6 -13.10 30.37 7.80
C THR A 6 -12.58 30.19 6.38
N LEU A 7 -11.25 30.09 6.24
CA LEU A 7 -10.60 29.74 4.98
C LEU A 7 -10.89 28.26 4.68
N PHE A 8 -11.93 28.00 3.88
CA PHE A 8 -12.16 26.68 3.31
C PHE A 8 -11.02 26.33 2.34
N THR A 9 -10.09 25.49 2.79
CA THR A 9 -9.17 24.78 1.89
C THR A 9 -10.00 23.95 0.92
N ALA A 10 -9.96 24.29 -0.36
CA ALA A 10 -10.74 23.59 -1.38
C ALA A 10 -10.26 22.12 -1.50
N MET A 11 -11.10 21.19 -1.04
CA MET A 11 -10.82 19.76 -1.13
C MET A 11 -10.97 19.29 -2.59
N THR A 12 -9.84 19.01 -3.23
CA THR A 12 -9.76 18.61 -4.65
C THR A 12 -10.23 17.17 -4.87
N LEU A 13 -10.07 16.31 -3.87
CA LEU A 13 -10.63 14.96 -3.82
C LEU A 13 -12.09 15.03 -3.35
N HIS A 14 -13.01 14.53 -4.17
CA HIS A 14 -14.45 14.58 -3.88
C HIS A 14 -14.87 13.31 -3.14
N GLU A 15 -15.42 13.42 -1.92
CA GLU A 15 -15.88 12.26 -1.14
C GLU A 15 -17.33 11.90 -1.52
N LEU A 16 -17.57 10.62 -1.82
CA LEU A 16 -18.84 10.12 -2.34
C LEU A 16 -19.59 9.33 -1.27
N GLU A 17 -20.53 10.02 -0.61
CA GLU A 17 -21.27 9.53 0.56
C GLU A 17 -22.47 8.62 0.23
N SER A 18 -22.89 8.55 -1.03
CA SER A 18 -24.05 7.73 -1.44
C SER A 18 -23.90 7.17 -2.88
N PRO A 19 -24.62 6.09 -3.24
CA PRO A 19 -24.62 5.59 -4.61
C PRO A 19 -25.28 6.56 -5.61
N GLU A 20 -26.26 7.36 -5.17
CA GLU A 20 -26.84 8.45 -5.98
C GLU A 20 -25.81 9.56 -6.23
N ALA A 21 -24.99 9.92 -5.22
CA ALA A 21 -23.91 10.88 -5.37
C ALA A 21 -22.84 10.39 -6.36
N LEU A 22 -22.49 9.09 -6.35
CA LEU A 22 -21.63 8.49 -7.38
C LEU A 22 -22.26 8.61 -8.77
N GLN A 23 -23.54 8.27 -8.94
CA GLN A 23 -24.22 8.38 -10.24
C GLN A 23 -24.28 9.83 -10.74
N ALA A 24 -24.58 10.79 -9.86
CA ALA A 24 -24.58 12.21 -10.19
C ALA A 24 -23.18 12.71 -10.61
N PHE A 25 -22.12 12.28 -9.90
CA PHE A 25 -20.73 12.60 -10.24
C PHE A 25 -20.32 12.05 -11.62
N LEU A 26 -20.71 10.80 -11.94
CA LEU A 26 -20.49 10.17 -13.25
C LEU A 26 -21.29 10.80 -14.40
N GLN A 27 -22.39 11.48 -14.11
CA GLN A 27 -23.17 12.26 -15.08
C GLN A 27 -22.64 13.70 -15.24
N THR A 28 -22.08 14.27 -14.17
CA THR A 28 -21.63 15.68 -14.13
C THR A 28 -20.24 15.86 -14.75
N HIS A 29 -19.38 14.84 -14.71
CA HIS A 29 -17.99 14.94 -15.18
C HIS A 29 -17.71 14.03 -16.36
N ALA A 30 -17.15 14.62 -17.43
CA ALA A 30 -16.87 13.92 -18.68
C ALA A 30 -15.86 12.78 -18.51
N ASN A 31 -14.85 12.96 -17.65
CA ASN A 31 -13.96 11.89 -17.20
C ASN A 31 -13.85 11.92 -15.66
N ALA A 32 -14.11 10.77 -15.03
CA ALA A 32 -14.20 10.62 -13.58
C ALA A 32 -13.36 9.43 -13.12
N LEU A 33 -12.36 9.68 -12.27
CA LEU A 33 -11.52 8.65 -11.66
C LEU A 33 -12.04 8.35 -10.25
N ILE A 34 -12.59 7.15 -10.04
CA ILE A 34 -13.19 6.74 -8.77
C ILE A 34 -12.28 5.76 -8.05
N CYS A 35 -11.83 6.13 -6.85
CA CYS A 35 -11.16 5.23 -5.91
C CYS A 35 -12.20 4.54 -5.01
N PHE A 36 -12.45 3.26 -5.24
CA PHE A 36 -13.22 2.42 -4.33
C PHE A 36 -12.32 2.02 -3.15
N SER A 37 -12.71 2.44 -1.95
CA SER A 37 -11.92 2.45 -0.72
C SER A 37 -12.68 1.81 0.44
N ALA A 38 -11.97 1.50 1.52
CA ALA A 38 -12.52 0.88 2.72
C ALA A 38 -11.77 1.36 3.96
N THR A 39 -12.49 1.73 5.02
CA THR A 39 -11.92 2.32 6.24
C THR A 39 -11.03 1.35 7.01
N TRP A 40 -11.38 0.06 7.01
CA TRP A 40 -10.57 -1.02 7.60
C TRP A 40 -9.30 -1.33 6.81
N CYS A 41 -9.21 -0.98 5.52
CA CYS A 41 -8.08 -1.32 4.67
C CYS A 41 -6.86 -0.43 4.96
N GLY A 42 -5.74 -1.05 5.37
CA GLY A 42 -4.47 -0.37 5.63
C GLY A 42 -3.89 0.33 4.39
N PRO A 43 -3.69 -0.38 3.25
CA PRO A 43 -3.26 0.23 1.99
C PRO A 43 -4.12 1.42 1.54
N CYS A 44 -5.45 1.37 1.69
CA CYS A 44 -6.32 2.50 1.38
C CYS A 44 -5.94 3.75 2.19
N ARG A 45 -5.80 3.62 3.51
CA ARG A 45 -5.42 4.72 4.40
C ARG A 45 -4.05 5.30 4.06
N ALA A 46 -3.05 4.46 3.80
CA ALA A 46 -1.72 4.91 3.37
C ALA A 46 -1.73 5.60 1.99
N SER A 47 -2.67 5.25 1.10
CA SER A 47 -2.79 5.80 -0.25
C SER A 47 -3.64 7.08 -0.37
N LYS A 48 -4.32 7.52 0.70
CA LYS A 48 -5.19 8.73 0.66
C LYS A 48 -4.41 10.03 0.34
N PRO A 49 -3.31 10.41 1.03
CA PRO A 49 -2.63 11.68 0.73
C PRO A 49 -2.02 11.72 -0.67
N THR A 50 -1.51 10.60 -1.19
CA THR A 50 -0.99 10.49 -2.57
C THR A 50 -2.08 10.52 -3.63
N LEU A 51 -3.32 10.14 -3.29
CA LEU A 51 -4.49 10.35 -4.15
C LEU A 51 -4.96 11.82 -4.14
N GLU A 52 -4.89 12.50 -3.00
CA GLU A 52 -5.22 13.93 -2.86
C GLU A 52 -4.20 14.82 -3.60
N GLU A 53 -2.92 14.46 -3.55
CA GLU A 53 -1.88 15.08 -4.38
C GLU A 53 -2.15 14.85 -5.87
N LEU A 54 -2.50 13.62 -6.28
CA LEU A 54 -2.83 13.31 -7.68
C LEU A 54 -4.04 14.10 -8.18
N ALA A 55 -5.12 14.16 -7.39
CA ALA A 55 -6.31 14.97 -7.69
C ALA A 55 -5.94 16.45 -7.88
N SER A 56 -5.18 17.00 -6.93
CA SER A 56 -4.67 18.37 -6.99
C SER A 56 -3.78 18.63 -8.20
N SER A 57 -3.03 17.63 -8.68
CA SER A 57 -2.21 17.73 -9.90
C SER A 57 -3.07 17.77 -11.17
N TYR A 58 -4.13 16.95 -11.24
CA TYR A 58 -5.02 16.92 -12.41
C TYR A 58 -5.89 18.18 -12.51
N GLU A 59 -6.33 18.76 -11.40
CA GLU A 59 -7.06 20.04 -11.42
C GLU A 59 -6.18 21.22 -11.85
N LYS A 60 -4.92 21.26 -11.40
CA LYS A 60 -3.93 22.29 -11.81
C LYS A 60 -3.53 22.20 -13.28
N ASN A 61 -3.69 21.04 -13.93
CA ASN A 61 -3.31 20.84 -15.32
C ASN A 61 -4.40 21.40 -16.27
N PRO A 62 -4.11 22.45 -17.07
CA PRO A 62 -5.11 23.06 -17.96
C PRO A 62 -5.44 22.19 -19.18
N SER A 63 -4.62 21.17 -19.48
CA SER A 63 -4.81 20.30 -20.65
C SER A 63 -5.63 19.03 -20.37
N LEU A 64 -5.84 18.65 -19.10
CA LEU A 64 -6.50 17.40 -18.71
C LEU A 64 -7.81 17.69 -17.96
N ASP A 65 -8.88 16.96 -18.27
CA ASP A 65 -10.14 17.03 -17.52
C ASP A 65 -10.40 15.71 -16.80
N VAL A 66 -9.92 15.59 -15.58
CA VAL A 66 -10.19 14.41 -14.72
C VAL A 66 -10.54 14.90 -13.34
N LYS A 67 -11.78 14.64 -12.91
CA LYS A 67 -12.18 14.78 -11.50
C LYS A 67 -11.92 13.46 -10.78
N VAL A 68 -11.42 13.55 -9.55
CA VAL A 68 -11.08 12.38 -8.72
C VAL A 68 -12.04 12.31 -7.55
N GLY A 69 -12.70 11.15 -7.40
CA GLY A 69 -13.60 10.85 -6.30
C GLY A 69 -13.12 9.68 -5.45
N ILE A 70 -13.45 9.68 -4.16
CA ILE A 70 -13.24 8.55 -3.24
C ILE A 70 -14.59 8.04 -2.73
N ALA A 71 -14.80 6.73 -2.85
CA ALA A 71 -16.05 6.04 -2.57
C ALA A 71 -15.80 4.94 -1.51
N TYR A 72 -16.36 5.10 -0.31
CA TYR A 72 -16.13 4.17 0.80
C TYR A 72 -17.17 3.04 0.86
N GLU A 73 -16.71 1.83 1.22
CA GLU A 73 -17.54 0.62 1.26
C GLU A 73 -18.86 0.79 2.05
N HIS A 74 -18.76 1.36 3.26
CA HIS A 74 -19.91 1.50 4.17
C HIS A 74 -21.01 2.44 3.63
N ASN A 75 -20.66 3.33 2.71
CA ASN A 75 -21.57 4.27 2.06
C ASN A 75 -22.29 3.62 0.87
N LEU A 76 -21.56 2.89 0.00
CA LEU A 76 -22.12 2.34 -1.24
C LEU A 76 -22.73 0.94 -1.08
N LYS A 77 -22.33 0.16 -0.06
CA LYS A 77 -22.94 -1.13 0.32
C LYS A 77 -23.10 -2.06 -0.91
N GLU A 78 -24.32 -2.46 -1.25
CA GLU A 78 -24.61 -3.39 -2.34
C GLU A 78 -24.28 -2.84 -3.75
N ALA A 79 -24.24 -1.52 -3.93
CA ALA A 79 -23.90 -0.90 -5.22
C ALA A 79 -22.45 -1.19 -5.66
N ILE A 80 -21.55 -1.51 -4.72
CA ILE A 80 -20.15 -1.88 -5.00
C ILE A 80 -20.07 -3.14 -5.86
N HIS A 81 -21.00 -4.08 -5.66
CA HIS A 81 -21.06 -5.30 -6.45
C HIS A 81 -21.44 -5.02 -7.91
N GLN A 82 -22.23 -3.98 -8.17
CA GLN A 82 -22.58 -3.56 -9.55
C GLN A 82 -21.33 -3.12 -10.32
N HIS A 83 -20.40 -2.42 -9.64
CA HIS A 83 -19.09 -2.04 -10.19
C HIS A 83 -18.04 -3.17 -10.15
N SER A 84 -18.42 -4.41 -9.79
CA SER A 84 -17.53 -5.60 -9.82
C SER A 84 -16.17 -5.38 -9.13
N VAL A 85 -16.17 -4.67 -8.00
CA VAL A 85 -14.98 -4.44 -7.18
C VAL A 85 -14.72 -5.67 -6.30
N SER A 86 -13.48 -6.17 -6.31
CA SER A 86 -13.09 -7.43 -5.65
C SER A 86 -11.83 -7.30 -4.77
N ALA A 87 -11.26 -6.09 -4.68
CA ALA A 87 -10.11 -5.77 -3.85
C ALA A 87 -10.12 -4.25 -3.53
N PHE A 88 -9.55 -3.87 -2.39
CA PHE A 88 -9.43 -2.47 -1.97
C PHE A 88 -7.95 -2.08 -1.77
N PRO A 89 -7.49 -0.93 -2.28
CA PRO A 89 -8.21 -0.01 -3.17
C PRO A 89 -8.37 -0.60 -4.59
N THR A 90 -9.39 -0.15 -5.30
CA THR A 90 -9.51 -0.33 -6.76
C THR A 90 -9.88 1.02 -7.38
N TYR A 91 -9.12 1.45 -8.38
CA TYR A 91 -9.33 2.69 -9.09
C TYR A 91 -9.99 2.38 -10.44
N ILE A 92 -11.11 3.04 -10.76
CA ILE A 92 -11.81 2.87 -12.03
C ILE A 92 -11.90 4.22 -12.72
N LEU A 93 -11.47 4.28 -13.99
CA LEU A 93 -11.64 5.47 -14.82
C LEU A 93 -12.89 5.32 -15.67
N PHE A 94 -13.85 6.21 -15.46
CA PHE A 94 -15.05 6.35 -16.27
C PHE A 94 -14.90 7.52 -17.25
N GLN A 95 -15.39 7.33 -18.48
CA GLN A 95 -15.63 8.42 -19.43
C GLN A 95 -17.09 8.39 -19.87
N LYS A 96 -17.79 9.52 -19.77
CA LYS A 96 -19.22 9.65 -20.17
C LYS A 96 -20.07 8.51 -19.60
N ALA A 97 -19.91 8.25 -18.29
CA ALA A 97 -20.49 7.16 -17.50
C ALA A 97 -20.13 5.70 -17.91
N SER A 98 -19.19 5.48 -18.83
CA SER A 98 -18.71 4.14 -19.24
C SER A 98 -17.33 3.81 -18.64
N GLU A 99 -17.11 2.57 -18.18
CA GLU A 99 -15.81 2.12 -17.65
C GLU A 99 -14.78 1.94 -18.78
N VAL A 100 -13.69 2.72 -18.75
CA VAL A 100 -12.61 2.67 -19.74
C VAL A 100 -11.43 1.82 -19.25
N GLY A 101 -11.23 1.71 -17.94
CA GLY A 101 -10.21 0.85 -17.36
C GLY A 101 -10.21 0.83 -15.84
N ARG A 102 -9.55 -0.19 -15.26
CA ARG A 102 -9.45 -0.39 -13.81
C ARG A 102 -8.04 -0.80 -13.37
N VAL A 103 -7.56 -0.24 -12.27
CA VAL A 103 -6.31 -0.57 -11.58
C VAL A 103 -6.66 -1.15 -10.22
N ARG A 104 -6.07 -2.30 -9.85
CA ARG A 104 -6.32 -2.98 -8.56
C ARG A 104 -5.08 -2.84 -7.67
N GLY A 105 -5.27 -2.44 -6.42
CA GLY A 105 -4.17 -2.11 -5.51
C GLY A 105 -3.57 -0.73 -5.78
N VAL A 106 -2.59 -0.36 -4.96
CA VAL A 106 -1.94 0.97 -5.00
C VAL A 106 -0.87 0.99 -6.11
N ASP A 107 -1.26 1.44 -7.30
CA ASP A 107 -0.37 1.62 -8.46
C ASP A 107 -0.67 2.97 -9.14
N PHE A 108 -0.01 4.03 -8.67
CA PHE A 108 -0.22 5.39 -9.17
C PHE A 108 0.34 5.61 -10.57
N ASP A 109 1.35 4.85 -11.00
CA ASP A 109 1.94 5.00 -12.33
C ASP A 109 1.11 4.26 -13.38
N GLY A 110 0.46 3.15 -13.00
CA GLY A 110 -0.63 2.53 -13.75
C GLY A 110 -1.84 3.47 -13.92
N ILE A 111 -2.22 4.21 -12.89
CA ILE A 111 -3.31 5.22 -12.96
C ILE A 111 -2.95 6.37 -13.92
N LYS A 112 -1.75 6.96 -13.81
CA LYS A 112 -1.27 8.01 -14.74
C LYS A 112 -1.26 7.48 -16.18
N SER A 113 -0.64 6.31 -16.39
CA SER A 113 -0.60 5.62 -17.69
C SER A 113 -1.98 5.33 -18.27
N MET A 114 -3.00 5.14 -17.43
CA MET A 114 -4.39 4.94 -17.86
C MET A 114 -5.03 6.25 -18.30
N VAL A 115 -4.90 7.32 -17.51
CA VAL A 115 -5.42 8.66 -17.85
C VAL A 115 -4.80 9.19 -19.14
N GLU A 116 -3.50 9.00 -19.34
CA GLU A 116 -2.80 9.37 -20.58
C GLU A 116 -3.33 8.62 -21.81
N LYS A 117 -3.46 7.29 -21.71
CA LYS A 117 -4.01 6.45 -22.80
C LYS A 117 -5.49 6.72 -23.09
N ALA A 118 -6.26 7.06 -22.06
CA ALA A 118 -7.66 7.42 -22.16
C ALA A 118 -7.86 8.80 -22.83
N GLY A 119 -6.82 9.63 -22.89
CA GLY A 119 -6.83 10.87 -23.66
C GLY A 119 -7.77 11.93 -23.12
N CYS A 120 -7.97 11.98 -21.80
CA CYS A 120 -8.91 12.85 -21.06
C CYS A 120 -8.55 14.35 -21.15
N LYS A 121 -8.64 14.94 -22.35
CA LYS A 121 -8.37 16.37 -22.60
C LYS A 121 -9.53 17.24 -22.09
N LYS A 122 -9.22 18.47 -21.67
CA LYS A 122 -10.25 19.53 -21.56
C LYS A 122 -10.70 19.93 -22.96
N ASP A 123 -12.02 19.85 -23.21
CA ASP A 123 -12.66 20.50 -24.35
C ASP A 123 -12.67 22.02 -24.11
N LEU A 124 -11.53 22.66 -24.39
CA LEU A 124 -11.41 24.11 -24.51
C LEU A 124 -12.24 24.53 -25.73
N GLY A 125 -13.49 24.91 -25.47
CA GLY A 125 -14.56 25.05 -26.47
C GLY A 125 -14.22 25.93 -27.66
N GLU A 126 -14.90 25.66 -28.79
CA GLU A 126 -14.61 26.08 -30.17
C GLU A 126 -13.99 27.49 -30.34
N GLY A 127 -12.66 27.56 -30.15
CA GLY A 127 -11.86 28.61 -30.76
C GLY A 127 -11.87 28.42 -32.27
N HIS A 128 -12.15 29.49 -33.03
CA HIS A 128 -12.17 29.45 -34.50
C HIS A 128 -10.78 29.08 -35.08
N SER A 129 -10.56 27.79 -35.30
CA SER A 129 -9.37 27.26 -35.96
C SER A 129 -9.36 27.67 -37.44
N LEU A 130 -8.50 28.62 -37.81
CA LEU A 130 -8.30 29.03 -39.19
C LEU A 130 -7.59 27.92 -39.97
N GLY A 131 -8.40 27.03 -40.56
CA GLY A 131 -7.97 25.78 -41.17
C GLY A 131 -7.87 24.64 -40.15
N GLY A 132 -8.21 23.40 -40.50
CA GLY A 132 -8.74 22.91 -41.78
C GLY A 132 -8.59 21.39 -41.81
N GLY A 133 -9.67 20.65 -41.55
CA GLY A 133 -9.58 19.24 -41.18
C GLY A 133 -9.57 18.26 -42.36
N GLY A 134 -8.85 17.14 -42.16
CA GLY A 134 -9.17 15.84 -42.76
C GLY A 134 -8.54 15.50 -44.11
N GLY A 135 -7.74 14.43 -44.15
CA GLY A 135 -7.52 13.63 -45.35
C GLY A 135 -6.07 13.53 -45.86
N TYR A 136 -5.52 12.31 -45.74
CA TYR A 136 -4.58 11.64 -46.65
C TYR A 136 -3.67 12.46 -47.62
N SER A 137 -2.37 12.12 -47.55
CA SER A 137 -1.43 12.13 -48.70
C SER A 137 -1.01 13.47 -49.33
N ALA A 138 0.03 14.08 -48.77
CA ALA A 138 1.07 14.76 -49.55
C ALA A 138 2.44 14.58 -48.88
N ALA A 139 3.46 14.19 -49.64
CA ALA A 139 4.84 14.13 -49.15
C ALA A 139 5.56 15.44 -49.49
N LEU A 140 5.96 16.20 -48.47
CA LEU A 140 6.80 17.40 -48.64
C LEU A 140 8.20 17.01 -49.15
N SER A 141 8.85 17.91 -49.88
CA SER A 141 10.14 17.61 -50.48
C SER A 141 11.26 17.47 -49.44
N PRO A 142 12.32 16.70 -49.73
CA PRO A 142 13.50 16.61 -48.85
C PRO A 142 14.20 17.97 -48.61
N GLU A 143 13.98 18.95 -49.49
CA GLU A 143 14.61 20.26 -49.45
C GLU A 143 13.89 21.21 -48.48
N GLU A 144 12.56 21.28 -48.52
CA GLU A 144 11.74 22.00 -47.53
C GLU A 144 11.95 21.43 -46.12
N ALA A 145 11.96 20.09 -46.01
CA ALA A 145 12.25 19.38 -44.76
C ALA A 145 13.70 19.52 -44.28
N ARG A 146 14.60 20.12 -45.08
CA ARG A 146 15.97 20.51 -44.70
C ARG A 146 16.03 22.00 -44.32
N ALA A 147 15.38 22.87 -45.07
CA ALA A 147 15.26 24.30 -44.75
C ALA A 147 14.64 24.53 -43.37
N GLN A 148 13.54 23.85 -43.04
CA GLN A 148 12.89 23.92 -41.72
C GLN A 148 13.77 23.37 -40.58
N ARG A 149 14.77 22.52 -40.88
CA ARG A 149 15.75 22.05 -39.88
C ARG A 149 16.89 23.04 -39.68
N LEU A 150 17.38 23.69 -40.73
CA LEU A 150 18.39 24.75 -40.59
C LEU A 150 17.84 25.98 -39.85
N ALA A 151 16.59 26.39 -40.14
CA ALA A 151 15.93 27.49 -39.44
C ALA A 151 15.74 27.25 -37.92
N ARG A 152 15.85 25.99 -37.46
CA ARG A 152 15.66 25.59 -36.06
C ARG A 152 16.96 25.51 -35.25
N PHE A 153 18.12 25.61 -35.90
CA PHE A 153 19.45 25.66 -35.28
C PHE A 153 20.18 26.91 -35.75
N GLY A 154 19.80 28.06 -35.19
CA GLY A 154 20.30 29.37 -35.62
C GLY A 154 21.80 29.54 -35.37
N ALA A 155 22.54 29.90 -36.43
CA ALA A 155 23.89 30.43 -36.37
C ALA A 155 24.00 31.60 -37.37
N PRO A 156 24.65 32.73 -37.02
CA PRO A 156 24.70 33.92 -37.87
C PRO A 156 25.77 33.84 -38.96
N ALA A 157 25.62 34.65 -40.01
CA ALA A 157 26.62 34.86 -41.05
C ALA A 157 27.14 36.31 -41.03
N ALA A 158 28.46 36.48 -41.12
CA ALA A 158 29.16 37.77 -41.29
C ALA A 158 29.17 38.20 -42.79
N ALA A 159 29.70 39.34 -43.23
CA ALA A 159 30.64 40.34 -42.68
C ALA A 159 30.39 41.72 -43.41
N PRO A 160 31.26 42.79 -43.40
CA PRO A 160 32.65 42.92 -42.93
C PRO A 160 32.95 44.15 -42.02
N ILE A 161 34.25 44.38 -41.75
CA ILE A 161 34.83 45.37 -40.81
C ILE A 161 35.34 46.62 -41.57
N PRO A 162 35.35 47.84 -40.96
CA PRO A 162 36.47 48.34 -40.12
C PRO A 162 35.97 48.96 -38.78
N THR A 163 36.76 49.53 -37.85
CA THR A 163 38.15 50.05 -37.83
C THR A 163 38.80 49.76 -36.45
N ALA A 164 39.97 50.36 -36.09
CA ALA A 164 40.71 50.05 -34.85
C ALA A 164 41.06 51.27 -33.95
N LYS A 165 41.29 51.00 -32.63
CA LYS A 165 42.22 51.64 -31.65
C LYS A 165 42.03 50.95 -30.26
N THR A 166 43.03 50.31 -29.61
CA THR A 166 44.08 50.82 -28.67
C THR A 166 43.52 51.57 -27.44
N THR A 167 43.86 51.31 -26.15
CA THR A 167 44.78 50.38 -25.44
C THR A 167 44.02 49.69 -24.25
N GLY A 168 44.55 48.97 -23.24
CA GLY A 168 45.92 48.55 -22.82
C GLY A 168 45.91 47.78 -21.47
N ASP A 169 47.08 47.25 -21.07
CA ASP A 169 47.78 47.31 -19.74
C ASP A 169 46.97 47.28 -18.40
N ASP A 170 47.33 46.61 -17.28
CA ASP A 170 48.42 45.66 -16.96
C ASP A 170 48.18 44.90 -15.59
N GLU A 171 49.02 43.89 -15.31
CA GLU A 171 49.38 43.22 -14.02
C GLU A 171 48.32 42.69 -13.01
N VAL A 172 48.82 42.16 -11.88
CA VAL A 172 48.13 41.30 -10.88
C VAL A 172 48.60 41.61 -9.46
N LYS A 173 47.71 41.65 -8.45
CA LYS A 173 47.99 41.28 -7.04
C LYS A 173 46.75 41.23 -6.13
N ASP A 174 46.91 40.49 -5.04
CA ASP A 174 45.98 40.25 -3.93
C ASP A 174 45.94 41.40 -2.91
N VAL A 175 44.92 41.43 -2.05
CA VAL A 175 44.97 41.55 -0.56
C VAL A 175 43.53 41.59 0.04
N GLU A 176 43.42 41.43 1.35
CA GLU A 176 42.25 41.03 2.15
C GLU A 176 41.18 42.12 2.44
N MET A 177 40.01 41.65 2.88
CA MET A 177 38.98 42.21 3.79
C MET A 177 38.63 43.72 3.78
N ASP A 178 37.31 44.02 3.74
CA ASP A 178 36.63 44.60 4.92
C ASP A 178 35.08 44.53 4.87
N GLU A 179 34.45 44.73 6.04
CA GLU A 179 33.02 44.96 6.36
C GLU A 179 32.98 45.99 7.53
N PRO A 180 31.84 46.51 8.07
CA PRO A 180 30.46 46.62 7.59
C PRO A 180 29.85 48.05 7.77
N ALA A 181 28.55 48.22 7.46
CA ALA A 181 27.60 49.21 8.05
C ALA A 181 26.17 48.77 7.61
N ASP A 182 25.13 48.58 8.44
CA ASP A 182 24.58 49.28 9.62
C ASP A 182 23.78 50.57 9.30
N GLY A 183 22.68 50.78 10.03
CA GLY A 183 21.63 51.76 9.75
C GLY A 183 20.40 51.67 10.67
N GLN A 184 20.58 51.56 12.00
CA GLN A 184 19.49 51.70 12.98
C GLN A 184 18.92 53.15 13.05
N LYS A 185 17.72 53.31 13.63
CA LYS A 185 17.22 54.56 14.23
C LYS A 185 16.26 54.30 15.41
N ASP A 186 16.36 55.18 16.40
CA ASP A 186 15.71 55.19 17.72
C ASP A 186 14.29 55.83 17.65
N VAL A 187 13.50 56.02 18.74
CA VAL A 187 13.68 56.82 19.98
C VAL A 187 12.69 56.25 21.04
N GLU A 188 13.07 55.77 22.23
CA GLU A 188 13.39 56.45 23.52
C GLU A 188 12.16 56.77 24.44
N MET A 189 12.39 56.94 25.76
CA MET A 189 11.37 56.95 26.85
C MET A 189 11.19 58.32 27.54
N SER A 190 10.06 58.53 28.25
CA SER A 190 10.03 59.27 29.54
C SER A 190 8.72 59.12 30.36
N ASP A 191 8.88 58.81 31.65
CA ASP A 191 8.14 59.28 32.85
C ASP A 191 6.62 59.06 33.12
N ALA A 192 6.27 59.23 34.41
CA ALA A 192 4.97 59.12 35.09
C ALA A 192 5.04 59.92 36.44
N PRO A 193 4.03 59.93 37.36
CA PRO A 193 2.59 59.68 37.27
C PRO A 193 1.78 60.99 37.58
N PRO A 194 0.47 60.94 37.91
CA PRO A 194 0.08 60.81 39.33
C PRO A 194 -1.18 59.95 39.57
N ALA A 195 -1.55 59.76 40.84
CA ALA A 195 -2.68 58.93 41.28
C ALA A 195 -3.97 59.72 41.60
N GLN A 196 -5.11 59.03 41.62
CA GLN A 196 -6.26 59.37 42.46
C GLN A 196 -6.86 58.10 43.07
N ASP A 197 -7.55 58.25 44.19
CA ASP A 197 -8.32 57.20 44.87
C ASP A 197 -9.81 57.53 44.81
N ASP A 198 -10.66 56.50 44.82
CA ASP A 198 -11.95 56.56 45.49
C ASP A 198 -12.32 55.17 46.02
N SER A 199 -13.14 55.13 47.06
CA SER A 199 -13.45 53.95 47.84
C SER A 199 -14.88 53.45 47.64
N THR A 200 -15.10 52.15 47.76
CA THR A 200 -16.31 51.65 48.44
C THR A 200 -16.16 50.21 48.91
N THR A 201 -16.89 49.87 49.96
CA THR A 201 -16.87 48.57 50.63
C THR A 201 -17.96 47.64 50.11
N ASP A 202 -17.67 46.33 50.07
CA ASP A 202 -18.45 45.41 50.92
C ASP A 202 -17.69 44.12 51.26
N LYS A 203 -18.14 43.41 52.30
CA LYS A 203 -17.59 42.10 52.71
C LYS A 203 -18.48 40.97 52.20
N LYS A 204 -17.91 40.04 51.41
CA LYS A 204 -18.46 38.68 51.32
C LYS A 204 -17.40 37.60 51.11
N GLU A 205 -17.77 36.38 51.51
CA GLU A 205 -17.00 35.13 51.53
C GLU A 205 -15.84 34.99 50.51
N LYS A 206 -14.67 34.59 51.01
CA LYS A 206 -13.44 34.39 50.24
C LYS A 206 -13.31 32.94 49.75
N GLU A 207 -14.02 32.58 48.69
CA GLU A 207 -13.74 31.34 47.96
C GLU A 207 -12.36 31.40 47.30
N SER A 208 -11.64 30.29 47.29
CA SER A 208 -10.32 30.20 46.66
C SER A 208 -10.44 29.84 45.17
N GLU A 209 -9.95 30.70 44.29
CA GLU A 209 -9.70 30.34 42.88
C GLU A 209 -8.74 29.14 42.82
N MET A 210 -9.31 27.95 42.60
CA MET A 210 -8.58 26.80 42.10
C MET A 210 -8.44 26.97 40.59
N VAL A 211 -7.25 26.69 40.06
CA VAL A 211 -6.93 26.85 38.64
C VAL A 211 -6.62 25.48 38.05
N ASP A 212 -7.09 25.23 36.83
CA ASP A 212 -6.73 24.05 36.08
C ASP A 212 -5.30 24.19 35.55
N PRO A 213 -4.32 23.38 36.00
CA PRO A 213 -2.94 23.45 35.53
C PRO A 213 -2.81 23.03 34.06
N THR A 214 -3.82 22.36 33.50
CA THR A 214 -3.87 21.91 32.10
C THR A 214 -4.00 23.08 31.11
N ALA A 215 -4.54 24.22 31.56
CA ALA A 215 -4.89 25.35 30.70
C ALA A 215 -3.68 26.10 30.10
N SER A 216 -2.47 25.88 30.61
CA SER A 216 -1.22 26.47 30.11
C SER A 216 -0.44 25.57 29.13
N LEU A 217 -0.91 24.35 28.87
CA LEU A 217 -0.19 23.37 28.04
C LEU A 217 -0.26 23.65 26.53
N SER A 218 0.83 23.33 25.84
CA SER A 218 0.97 23.43 24.38
C SER A 218 0.08 22.42 23.66
N GLN A 219 -0.97 22.93 23.00
CA GLN A 219 -1.93 22.10 22.24
C GLN A 219 -1.27 21.34 21.08
N SER A 220 -0.20 21.86 20.48
CA SER A 220 0.62 21.17 19.48
C SER A 220 1.23 19.87 20.01
N ASP A 221 1.64 19.88 21.28
CA ASP A 221 2.44 18.82 21.87
C ASP A 221 1.50 17.78 22.48
N LEU A 222 0.36 18.23 23.02
CA LEU A 222 -0.79 17.37 23.35
C LEU A 222 -1.31 16.61 22.13
N ASP A 223 -1.49 17.26 20.97
CA ASP A 223 -1.91 16.59 19.73
C ASP A 223 -0.79 15.66 19.19
N THR A 224 0.47 16.06 19.29
CA THR A 224 1.60 15.17 18.93
C THR A 224 1.60 13.90 19.80
N LEU A 225 1.46 14.01 21.12
CA LEU A 225 1.42 12.87 22.03
C LEU A 225 0.15 12.01 21.87
N THR A 226 -1.00 12.63 21.65
CA THR A 226 -2.29 11.93 21.53
C THR A 226 -2.47 11.28 20.15
N THR A 227 -2.25 12.04 19.08
CA THR A 227 -2.52 11.63 17.69
C THR A 227 -1.34 10.94 17.01
N SER A 228 -0.10 11.30 17.33
CA SER A 228 1.09 10.68 16.71
C SER A 228 1.70 9.55 17.55
N MET A 229 1.76 9.70 18.88
CA MET A 229 2.29 8.66 19.78
C MET A 229 1.21 7.76 20.40
N GLY A 230 -0.07 8.16 20.37
CA GLY A 230 -1.19 7.32 20.81
C GLY A 230 -1.43 7.29 22.33
N PHE A 231 -0.89 8.23 23.10
CA PHE A 231 -1.14 8.32 24.54
C PHE A 231 -2.58 8.78 24.83
N THR A 232 -3.12 8.40 25.99
CA THR A 232 -4.39 8.97 26.49
C THR A 232 -4.18 10.45 26.82
N LEU A 233 -5.23 11.26 26.67
CA LEU A 233 -5.15 12.72 26.91
C LEU A 233 -4.63 13.04 28.33
N ILE A 234 -5.05 12.28 29.35
CA ILE A 234 -4.61 12.43 30.74
C ILE A 234 -3.11 12.11 30.88
N ARG A 235 -2.63 11.02 30.27
CA ARG A 235 -1.20 10.68 30.23
C ARG A 235 -0.39 11.77 29.51
N ALA A 236 -0.85 12.27 28.36
CA ALA A 236 -0.19 13.35 27.64
C ALA A 236 -0.10 14.64 28.48
N GLN A 237 -1.16 14.98 29.23
CA GLN A 237 -1.20 16.14 30.12
C GLN A 237 -0.27 16.00 31.33
N LYS A 238 -0.33 14.88 32.06
CA LYS A 238 0.62 14.58 33.16
C LYS A 238 2.07 14.55 32.68
N GLY A 239 2.31 13.93 31.52
CA GLY A 239 3.62 13.88 30.85
C GLY A 239 4.16 15.27 30.56
N LEU A 240 3.36 16.18 29.99
CA LEU A 240 3.84 17.56 29.73
C LEU A 240 4.06 18.36 31.02
N LEU A 241 3.21 18.20 32.04
CA LEU A 241 3.37 18.89 33.33
C LEU A 241 4.67 18.46 34.06
N ASN A 242 4.96 17.17 34.09
CA ASN A 242 6.13 16.62 34.80
C ASN A 242 7.41 16.58 33.94
N GLY A 243 7.26 16.43 32.63
CA GLY A 243 8.32 16.41 31.61
C GLY A 243 8.80 17.79 31.15
N GLY A 244 8.62 18.82 31.98
CA GLY A 244 9.15 20.17 31.73
C GLY A 244 8.51 20.91 30.55
N GLY A 245 7.27 20.58 30.18
CA GLY A 245 6.53 21.27 29.11
C GLY A 245 6.97 20.94 27.69
N THR A 246 7.67 19.82 27.46
CA THR A 246 8.12 19.40 26.11
C THR A 246 7.63 18.00 25.78
N ALA A 247 7.30 17.74 24.51
CA ALA A 247 6.86 16.41 24.06
C ALA A 247 7.93 15.32 24.32
N GLU A 248 9.22 15.65 24.19
CA GLU A 248 10.33 14.72 24.44
C GLU A 248 10.45 14.36 25.92
N GLY A 249 10.43 15.35 26.82
CA GLY A 249 10.43 15.12 28.26
C GLY A 249 9.15 14.43 28.76
N ALA A 250 8.02 14.66 28.10
CA ALA A 250 6.76 13.96 28.39
C ALA A 250 6.83 12.47 28.05
N VAL A 251 7.45 12.09 26.92
CA VAL A 251 7.69 10.69 26.58
C VAL A 251 8.62 10.02 27.59
N GLU A 252 9.73 10.67 27.96
CA GLU A 252 10.67 10.12 28.95
C GLU A 252 10.00 9.92 30.32
N TRP A 253 9.21 10.90 30.80
CA TRP A 253 8.46 10.74 32.05
C TRP A 253 7.44 9.60 31.96
N LEU A 254 6.67 9.52 30.87
CA LEU A 254 5.67 8.47 30.67
C LEU A 254 6.28 7.06 30.56
N LEU A 255 7.49 6.92 30.00
CA LEU A 255 8.21 5.65 29.95
C LEU A 255 8.69 5.17 31.32
N GLN A 256 8.91 6.09 32.27
CA GLN A 256 9.35 5.76 33.63
C GLN A 256 8.18 5.44 34.58
N HIS A 257 6.97 5.95 34.28
CA HIS A 257 5.78 5.85 35.15
C HIS A 257 4.63 5.04 34.50
N GLN A 258 4.87 4.38 33.36
CA GLN A 258 3.83 3.71 32.55
C GLN A 258 3.00 2.64 33.28
N ASP A 259 3.57 2.05 34.33
CA ASP A 259 3.05 0.92 35.12
C ASP A 259 2.46 1.36 36.47
N ASP A 260 2.43 2.67 36.78
CA ASP A 260 1.85 3.21 38.02
C ASP A 260 0.30 3.21 37.96
N ASP A 261 -0.35 2.65 38.99
CA ASP A 261 -1.81 2.48 39.05
C ASP A 261 -2.61 3.81 38.96
N ASP A 262 -2.02 4.94 39.38
CA ASP A 262 -2.64 6.27 39.38
C ASP A 262 -2.37 7.08 38.09
N ILE A 263 -1.66 6.54 37.10
CA ILE A 263 -1.24 7.31 35.92
C ILE A 263 -2.43 7.84 35.09
N ASP A 264 -3.56 7.14 35.03
CA ASP A 264 -4.78 7.59 34.33
C ASP A 264 -5.76 8.39 35.21
N ASP A 265 -5.47 8.62 36.50
CA ASP A 265 -6.38 9.38 37.39
C ASP A 265 -6.51 10.87 36.98
N PRO A 266 -7.69 11.50 37.17
CA PRO A 266 -7.90 12.92 36.84
C PRO A 266 -6.95 13.87 37.59
N ILE A 267 -6.40 14.85 36.87
CA ILE A 267 -5.49 15.85 37.44
C ILE A 267 -6.27 16.77 38.42
N PRO A 268 -5.84 16.91 39.69
CA PRO A 268 -6.51 17.78 40.65
C PRO A 268 -6.25 19.26 40.36
N LEU A 269 -7.27 20.11 40.60
CA LEU A 269 -7.15 21.56 40.49
C LEU A 269 -6.24 22.11 41.62
N VAL A 270 -5.38 23.06 41.30
CA VAL A 270 -4.38 23.60 42.24
C VAL A 270 -4.61 25.09 42.55
N PRO A 271 -4.25 25.60 43.74
CA PRO A 271 -4.35 27.02 44.03
C PRO A 271 -3.37 27.83 43.19
N LYS A 272 -3.80 29.03 42.78
CA LYS A 272 -3.15 29.95 41.82
C LYS A 272 -1.68 30.30 42.12
N SER A 273 -1.19 30.08 43.34
CA SER A 273 0.20 30.29 43.76
C SER A 273 1.15 29.14 43.38
N ALA A 274 0.65 27.94 43.11
CA ALA A 274 1.48 26.77 42.78
C ALA A 274 1.82 26.68 41.27
N ALA A 275 1.04 27.35 40.41
CA ALA A 275 1.11 27.22 38.96
C ALA A 275 2.30 27.94 38.27
N SER A 276 3.27 28.46 39.04
CA SER A 276 4.44 29.19 38.52
C SER A 276 5.79 28.70 39.06
N SER A 277 5.83 27.60 39.82
CA SER A 277 7.06 27.02 40.36
C SER A 277 7.00 25.49 40.37
N GLY A 278 7.82 24.84 39.55
CA GLY A 278 7.94 23.38 39.55
C GLY A 278 8.73 22.89 40.76
N GLY A 279 8.15 21.95 41.52
CA GLY A 279 8.86 21.08 42.47
C GLY A 279 8.69 21.41 43.96
N SER A 280 7.98 20.51 44.65
CA SER A 280 8.15 20.13 46.07
C SER A 280 8.14 21.20 47.18
N GLU A 281 7.09 21.16 48.01
CA GLU A 281 7.18 21.57 49.43
C GLU A 281 6.85 20.42 50.38
N GLY A 282 7.87 19.63 50.74
CA GLY A 282 7.87 18.78 51.93
C GLY A 282 8.45 19.54 53.13
N ALA A 283 7.71 20.51 53.69
CA ALA A 283 8.25 21.42 54.69
C ALA A 283 8.43 20.78 56.09
N SER A 284 9.68 20.54 56.48
CA SER A 284 10.09 20.29 57.87
C SER A 284 11.21 21.28 58.26
N ALA A 285 11.21 21.76 59.49
CA ALA A 285 12.07 22.87 59.90
C ALA A 285 13.49 22.42 60.29
N GLY A 286 14.50 22.97 59.60
CA GLY A 286 15.92 22.80 59.89
C GLY A 286 16.77 23.89 59.22
N GLY A 287 17.89 24.28 59.84
CA GLY A 287 18.81 25.27 59.27
C GLY A 287 19.70 24.67 58.19
N VAL A 288 19.97 25.42 57.11
CA VAL A 288 20.69 24.91 55.93
C VAL A 288 22.20 25.21 56.00
N ALA A 289 23.03 24.17 55.90
CA ALA A 289 24.49 24.28 55.82
C ALA A 289 24.99 24.87 54.49
N GLN A 290 26.20 25.45 54.48
CA GLN A 290 26.72 26.21 53.32
C GLN A 290 27.75 25.44 52.47
N SER A 291 28.32 24.36 52.98
CA SER A 291 28.99 23.32 52.19
C SER A 291 29.02 21.99 52.96
N PHE A 292 29.37 20.90 52.28
CA PHE A 292 29.57 19.58 52.90
C PHE A 292 31.01 19.12 52.62
N LYS A 293 31.71 18.55 53.60
CA LYS A 293 33.01 17.87 53.40
C LYS A 293 32.83 16.36 53.53
N CYS A 294 33.38 15.58 52.61
CA CYS A 294 33.47 14.14 52.76
C CYS A 294 34.66 13.80 53.68
N ASN A 295 34.43 13.15 54.81
CA ASN A 295 35.49 12.84 55.76
C ASN A 295 36.43 11.72 55.27
N GLU A 296 35.92 10.77 54.48
CA GLU A 296 36.70 9.68 53.89
C GLU A 296 37.75 10.16 52.86
N CYS A 297 37.53 11.31 52.19
CA CYS A 297 38.44 11.78 51.13
C CYS A 297 38.74 13.29 51.12
N GLY A 298 38.34 14.03 52.15
CA GLY A 298 38.65 15.46 52.35
C GLY A 298 38.06 16.43 51.31
N LYS A 299 37.13 16.00 50.45
CA LYS A 299 36.59 16.84 49.37
C LYS A 299 35.41 17.68 49.87
N THR A 300 35.49 18.99 49.70
CA THR A 300 34.40 19.94 49.92
C THR A 300 33.48 20.02 48.71
N LEU A 301 32.17 20.03 48.97
CA LEU A 301 31.09 19.86 48.01
C LEU A 301 30.07 20.98 48.25
N SER A 302 29.77 21.76 47.21
CA SER A 302 29.11 23.06 47.35
C SER A 302 27.57 23.03 47.32
N ASN A 303 26.96 21.86 47.16
CA ASN A 303 25.51 21.67 47.06
C ASN A 303 25.15 20.18 47.27
N MET A 304 23.91 19.87 47.68
CA MET A 304 23.43 18.51 47.94
C MET A 304 23.61 17.59 46.72
N ALA A 305 23.25 18.05 45.51
CA ALA A 305 23.42 17.29 44.27
C ALA A 305 24.89 16.93 43.95
N ASN A 306 25.86 17.72 44.43
CA ASN A 306 27.29 17.38 44.30
C ASN A 306 27.72 16.33 45.34
N LEU A 307 27.05 16.25 46.49
CA LEU A 307 27.23 15.19 47.49
C LEU A 307 26.67 13.87 46.98
N GLU A 308 25.46 13.87 46.43
CA GLU A 308 24.85 12.70 45.79
C GLU A 308 25.69 12.17 44.61
N LEU A 309 26.16 13.05 43.72
CA LEU A 309 27.07 12.68 42.63
C LEU A 309 28.44 12.19 43.10
N HIS A 310 28.91 12.62 44.28
CA HIS A 310 30.15 12.11 44.87
C HIS A 310 29.94 10.73 45.50
N ALA A 311 28.88 10.56 46.30
CA ALA A 311 28.49 9.29 46.91
C ALA A 311 28.26 8.20 45.84
N ASN A 312 27.43 8.48 44.84
CA ASN A 312 27.13 7.54 43.75
C ASN A 312 28.35 7.18 42.88
N LYS A 313 29.41 8.01 42.87
CA LYS A 313 30.62 7.81 42.06
C LYS A 313 31.81 7.24 42.83
N THR A 314 31.79 7.28 44.16
CA THR A 314 32.91 6.82 45.01
C THR A 314 32.52 5.83 46.09
N GLY A 315 31.23 5.71 46.42
CA GLY A 315 30.73 4.85 47.49
C GLY A 315 30.86 5.44 48.89
N HIS A 316 31.48 6.61 49.05
CA HIS A 316 31.66 7.25 50.36
C HIS A 316 30.33 7.77 50.91
N SER A 317 30.12 7.64 52.21
CA SER A 317 28.88 8.00 52.92
C SER A 317 29.08 8.94 54.11
N ASP A 318 30.30 9.10 54.62
CA ASP A 318 30.60 10.03 55.70
C ASP A 318 30.81 11.46 55.17
N PHE A 319 29.83 12.32 55.46
CA PHE A 319 29.83 13.75 55.14
C PHE A 319 29.49 14.59 56.36
N GLU A 320 30.26 15.66 56.59
CA GLU A 320 30.05 16.61 57.67
C GLU A 320 29.76 18.01 57.09
N GLU A 321 28.84 18.73 57.72
CA GLU A 321 28.46 20.08 57.33
C GLU A 321 29.53 21.10 57.70
N SER A 322 29.99 21.90 56.72
CA SER A 322 31.02 22.92 56.90
C SER A 322 30.50 24.32 56.57
N THR A 323 30.97 25.31 57.34
CA THR A 323 30.68 26.73 57.13
C THR A 323 31.70 27.41 56.19
N GLU A 324 32.72 26.68 55.74
CA GLU A 324 33.73 27.23 54.83
C GLU A 324 33.20 27.41 53.41
N LYS A 325 33.13 28.68 52.96
CA LYS A 325 32.78 29.01 51.57
C LYS A 325 33.96 28.72 50.65
N VAL A 326 33.86 27.66 49.87
CA VAL A 326 34.82 27.33 48.80
C VAL A 326 35.01 28.54 47.89
N LYS A 327 36.26 29.00 47.73
CA LYS A 327 36.57 30.12 46.84
C LYS A 327 36.16 29.76 45.40
N PRO A 328 35.34 30.58 44.71
CA PRO A 328 34.95 30.28 43.34
C PRO A 328 36.18 30.30 42.44
N LEU A 329 36.35 29.27 41.58
CA LEU A 329 37.44 29.26 40.60
C LEU A 329 37.44 30.55 39.78
N THR A 330 38.64 30.99 39.39
CA THR A 330 38.84 32.21 38.61
C THR A 330 38.12 32.13 37.26
N ALA A 331 37.84 33.30 36.65
CA ALA A 331 37.17 33.36 35.35
C ALA A 331 37.99 32.61 34.27
N GLU A 332 39.32 32.70 34.32
CA GLU A 332 40.22 32.05 33.37
C GLU A 332 40.24 30.53 33.53
N GLU A 333 40.32 29.99 34.75
CA GLU A 333 40.26 28.54 34.98
C GLU A 333 38.93 27.93 34.54
N LYS A 334 37.83 28.66 34.72
CA LYS A 334 36.50 28.26 34.22
C LYS A 334 36.46 28.30 32.69
N ALA A 335 36.97 29.37 32.07
CA ALA A 335 37.04 29.48 30.61
C ALA A 335 37.91 28.38 29.98
N ALA A 336 39.05 28.05 30.59
CA ALA A 336 39.93 26.96 30.15
C ALA A 336 39.23 25.60 30.19
N LYS A 337 38.56 25.26 31.31
CA LYS A 337 37.79 24.00 31.43
C LYS A 337 36.60 23.95 30.46
N ILE A 338 35.93 25.07 30.22
CA ILE A 338 34.87 25.17 29.21
C ILE A 338 35.44 24.97 27.79
N ALA A 339 36.64 25.47 27.49
CA ALA A 339 37.30 25.24 26.21
C ALA A 339 37.75 23.77 26.05
N GLU A 340 38.29 23.15 27.09
CA GLU A 340 38.65 21.72 27.13
C GLU A 340 37.42 20.83 26.88
N ILE A 341 36.31 21.08 27.59
CA ILE A 341 35.04 20.35 27.40
C ILE A 341 34.49 20.57 25.99
N LYS A 342 34.52 21.80 25.45
CA LYS A 342 34.13 22.08 24.06
C LYS A 342 34.99 21.34 23.04
N ASN A 343 36.30 21.22 23.27
CA ASN A 343 37.20 20.45 22.41
C ASN A 343 36.90 18.94 22.48
N LEU A 344 36.62 18.40 23.67
CA LEU A 344 36.26 16.98 23.85
C LEU A 344 34.89 16.64 23.25
N LEU A 345 33.92 17.55 23.33
CA LEU A 345 32.64 17.45 22.61
C LEU A 345 32.84 17.51 21.09
N LYS A 346 33.73 18.38 20.60
CA LYS A 346 34.04 18.50 19.17
C LYS A 346 34.74 17.25 18.61
N THR A 347 35.65 16.64 19.37
CA THR A 347 36.27 15.37 18.95
C THR A 347 35.28 14.21 19.00
N LYS A 348 34.46 14.10 20.06
CA LYS A 348 33.40 13.06 20.13
C LYS A 348 32.31 13.21 19.08
N ARG A 349 31.96 14.43 18.67
CA ARG A 349 31.08 14.65 17.51
C ARG A 349 31.73 14.15 16.22
N ARG A 350 32.99 14.52 15.95
CA ARG A 350 33.70 14.05 14.74
C ARG A 350 33.84 12.52 14.70
N GLU A 351 34.15 11.89 15.84
CA GLU A 351 34.22 10.43 15.99
C GLU A 351 32.89 9.75 15.64
N ARG A 352 31.76 10.33 16.06
CA ARG A 352 30.42 9.87 15.66
C ARG A 352 30.16 10.08 14.17
N GLU A 353 30.45 11.27 13.64
CA GLU A 353 30.31 11.56 12.21
C GLU A 353 31.21 10.69 11.31
N GLU A 354 32.31 10.14 11.83
CA GLU A 354 33.18 9.20 11.14
C GLU A 354 32.63 7.76 11.22
N ALA A 355 32.08 7.35 12.37
CA ALA A 355 31.39 6.07 12.53
C ALA A 355 30.14 5.96 11.64
N GLU A 356 29.28 6.98 11.62
CA GLU A 356 28.07 7.04 10.79
C GLU A 356 28.38 6.85 9.29
N LYS A 357 29.51 7.41 8.81
CA LYS A 357 29.99 7.24 7.43
C LYS A 357 30.49 5.82 7.14
N VAL A 358 31.11 5.15 8.11
CA VAL A 358 31.52 3.74 7.99
C VAL A 358 30.27 2.85 7.92
N ASP A 359 29.29 3.09 8.79
CA ASP A 359 28.02 2.37 8.79
C ASP A 359 27.24 2.55 7.48
N ASP A 360 27.20 3.74 6.89
CA ASP A 360 26.58 3.97 5.58
C ASP A 360 27.31 3.25 4.44
N ILE A 361 28.65 3.26 4.47
CA ILE A 361 29.48 2.51 3.52
C ILE A 361 29.21 1.00 3.65
N ASP A 362 29.00 0.48 4.86
CA ASP A 362 28.73 -0.94 5.09
C ASP A 362 27.28 -1.34 4.78
N ARG A 363 26.30 -0.48 5.07
CA ARG A 363 24.91 -0.60 4.57
C ARG A 363 24.89 -0.67 3.03
N GLU A 364 25.65 0.19 2.36
CA GLU A 364 25.74 0.20 0.90
C GLU A 364 26.49 -1.03 0.35
N LYS A 365 27.54 -1.51 1.03
CA LYS A 365 28.19 -2.80 0.71
C LYS A 365 27.20 -3.96 0.82
N GLN A 366 26.42 -4.04 1.90
CA GLN A 366 25.41 -5.08 2.11
C GLN A 366 24.33 -5.04 1.03
N ARG A 367 23.79 -3.85 0.71
CA ARG A 367 22.83 -3.67 -0.41
C ARG A 367 23.41 -4.17 -1.74
N ARG A 368 24.65 -3.82 -2.05
CA ARG A 368 25.37 -4.29 -3.25
C ARG A 368 25.65 -5.79 -3.23
N PHE A 369 25.90 -6.38 -2.07
CA PHE A 369 26.11 -7.83 -1.92
C PHE A 369 24.80 -8.59 -2.17
N MET A 370 23.73 -8.25 -1.45
CA MET A 370 22.40 -8.86 -1.61
C MET A 370 21.87 -8.67 -3.03
N GLY A 371 22.06 -7.50 -3.65
CA GLY A 371 21.68 -7.26 -5.05
C GLY A 371 22.42 -8.17 -6.03
N LYS A 372 23.73 -8.40 -5.83
CA LYS A 372 24.52 -9.35 -6.64
C LYS A 372 24.13 -10.80 -6.39
N GLU A 373 23.77 -11.16 -5.17
CA GLU A 373 23.32 -12.51 -4.81
C GLU A 373 21.94 -12.82 -5.42
N MET A 374 20.97 -11.91 -5.26
CA MET A 374 19.65 -12.01 -5.89
C MET A 374 19.71 -12.03 -7.43
N ALA A 375 20.67 -11.31 -8.04
CA ALA A 375 20.92 -11.42 -9.47
C ALA A 375 21.43 -12.82 -9.86
N LYS A 376 22.40 -13.38 -9.13
CA LYS A 376 22.94 -14.73 -9.38
C LYS A 376 21.89 -15.83 -9.20
N THR A 377 21.09 -15.79 -8.13
CA THR A 377 20.05 -16.81 -7.87
C THR A 377 18.96 -16.77 -8.93
N LYS A 378 18.53 -15.57 -9.35
CA LYS A 378 17.61 -15.39 -10.49
C LYS A 378 18.21 -15.94 -11.80
N GLU A 379 19.46 -15.62 -12.12
CA GLU A 379 20.12 -16.07 -13.34
C GLU A 379 20.33 -17.60 -13.37
N GLN A 380 20.57 -18.22 -12.21
CA GLN A 380 20.60 -19.69 -12.08
C GLN A 380 19.21 -20.30 -12.32
N LEU A 381 18.16 -19.74 -11.69
CA LEU A 381 16.79 -20.22 -11.82
C LEU A 381 16.26 -20.10 -13.26
N GLU A 382 16.51 -18.99 -13.94
CA GLU A 382 16.20 -18.82 -15.37
C GLU A 382 16.97 -19.81 -16.27
N ARG A 383 18.24 -20.06 -15.97
CA ARG A 383 19.08 -21.03 -16.68
C ARG A 383 18.54 -22.46 -16.52
N GLU A 384 18.09 -22.82 -15.32
CA GLU A 384 17.47 -24.13 -15.04
C GLU A 384 16.09 -24.28 -15.68
N GLN A 385 15.25 -23.23 -15.67
CA GLN A 385 13.98 -23.19 -16.41
C GLN A 385 14.21 -23.39 -17.92
N ARG A 386 15.08 -22.59 -18.54
CA ARG A 386 15.42 -22.68 -19.97
C ARG A 386 15.96 -24.06 -20.35
N LYS A 387 16.75 -24.70 -19.47
CA LYS A 387 17.22 -26.09 -19.63
C LYS A 387 16.07 -27.10 -19.54
N ARG A 388 15.13 -26.93 -18.61
CA ARG A 388 13.93 -27.78 -18.45
C ARG A 388 13.00 -27.69 -19.66
N GLU A 389 12.79 -26.49 -20.20
CA GLU A 389 12.00 -26.25 -21.42
C GLU A 389 12.67 -26.85 -22.65
N ALA A 390 13.98 -26.66 -22.84
CA ALA A 390 14.72 -27.27 -23.93
C ALA A 390 14.66 -28.81 -23.90
N LEU A 391 14.73 -29.40 -22.70
CA LEU A 391 14.54 -30.85 -22.51
C LEU A 391 13.10 -31.30 -22.79
N LYS A 392 12.07 -30.52 -22.39
CA LYS A 392 10.66 -30.79 -22.73
C LYS A 392 10.44 -30.76 -24.24
N ARG A 393 10.88 -29.70 -24.92
CA ARG A 393 10.79 -29.54 -26.38
C ARG A 393 11.56 -30.64 -27.14
N LYS A 394 12.67 -31.14 -26.58
CA LYS A 394 13.37 -32.31 -27.12
C LYS A 394 12.55 -33.60 -26.97
N LYS A 395 11.98 -33.86 -25.78
CA LYS A 395 11.09 -35.01 -25.56
C LYS A 395 9.88 -34.98 -26.49
N GLU A 396 9.18 -33.86 -26.58
CA GLU A 396 8.04 -33.66 -27.49
C GLU A 396 8.42 -33.93 -28.96
N LYS A 397 9.59 -33.45 -29.41
CA LYS A 397 10.11 -33.72 -30.76
C LYS A 397 10.52 -35.19 -30.98
N ASP A 398 11.04 -35.86 -29.96
CA ASP A 398 11.39 -37.28 -30.00
C ASP A 398 10.12 -38.17 -29.98
N GLU A 399 9.11 -37.80 -29.20
CA GLU A 399 7.80 -38.45 -29.12
C GLU A 399 7.01 -38.30 -30.42
N PHE A 400 6.92 -37.08 -30.96
CA PHE A 400 6.33 -36.82 -32.28
C PHE A 400 7.06 -37.59 -33.41
N ARG A 401 8.39 -37.76 -33.31
CA ARG A 401 9.14 -38.60 -34.26
C ARG A 401 8.73 -40.06 -34.15
N ARG A 402 8.66 -40.63 -32.93
CA ARG A 402 8.23 -42.02 -32.70
C ARG A 402 6.81 -42.27 -33.19
N GLU A 403 5.87 -41.38 -32.91
CA GLU A 403 4.47 -41.57 -33.32
C GLU A 403 4.31 -41.46 -34.85
N ARG A 404 5.01 -40.52 -35.49
CA ARG A 404 5.05 -40.44 -36.96
C ARG A 404 5.71 -41.66 -37.60
N GLU A 405 6.67 -42.29 -36.92
CA GLU A 405 7.32 -43.52 -37.34
C GLU A 405 6.41 -44.75 -37.16
N ARG A 406 5.69 -44.84 -36.03
CA ARG A 406 4.63 -45.83 -35.79
C ARG A 406 3.56 -45.77 -36.89
N ILE A 407 2.95 -44.60 -37.11
CA ILE A 407 1.88 -44.41 -38.10
C ILE A 407 2.38 -44.81 -39.50
N ARG A 408 3.63 -44.49 -39.84
CA ARG A 408 4.26 -44.92 -41.11
C ARG A 408 4.43 -46.44 -41.19
N ALA A 409 4.86 -47.09 -40.10
CA ALA A 409 5.00 -48.55 -40.06
C ALA A 409 3.64 -49.27 -40.14
N GLU A 410 2.59 -48.68 -39.57
CA GLU A 410 1.22 -49.17 -39.62
C GLU A 410 0.64 -49.07 -41.05
N LEU A 411 0.79 -47.90 -41.70
CA LEU A 411 0.49 -47.71 -43.13
C LEU A 411 1.31 -48.63 -44.05
N ALA A 412 2.56 -48.92 -43.71
CA ALA A 412 3.40 -49.84 -44.49
C ALA A 412 2.92 -51.29 -44.39
N LYS A 413 2.43 -51.72 -43.21
CA LYS A 413 1.82 -53.04 -43.01
C LYS A 413 0.52 -53.19 -43.80
N ASP A 414 -0.42 -52.25 -43.65
CA ASP A 414 -1.67 -52.22 -44.42
C ASP A 414 -1.43 -52.23 -45.93
N LYS A 415 -0.47 -51.43 -46.42
CA LYS A 415 -0.07 -51.44 -47.84
C LYS A 415 0.51 -52.79 -48.28
N ALA A 416 1.35 -53.41 -47.46
CA ALA A 416 1.94 -54.73 -47.76
C ALA A 416 0.88 -55.84 -47.77
N GLU A 417 -0.08 -55.81 -46.85
CA GLU A 417 -1.20 -56.77 -46.78
C GLU A 417 -2.14 -56.63 -48.00
N ARG A 418 -2.50 -55.39 -48.38
CA ARG A 418 -3.25 -55.12 -49.62
C ARG A 418 -2.50 -55.58 -50.87
N GLN A 419 -1.18 -55.45 -50.89
CA GLN A 419 -0.33 -55.90 -52.00
C GLN A 419 -0.28 -57.44 -52.07
N ALA A 420 -0.15 -58.13 -50.94
CA ALA A 420 -0.19 -59.59 -50.85
C ALA A 420 -1.56 -60.16 -51.30
N ASN A 421 -2.66 -59.57 -50.81
CA ASN A 421 -4.03 -59.96 -51.15
C ASN A 421 -4.53 -59.37 -52.49
N LYS A 422 -3.62 -58.91 -53.38
CA LYS A 422 -3.92 -58.42 -54.74
C LYS A 422 -5.05 -57.39 -54.79
N GLY A 423 -5.12 -56.50 -53.79
CA GLY A 423 -6.10 -55.41 -53.69
C GLY A 423 -7.45 -55.77 -53.05
N LYS A 424 -7.69 -57.01 -52.60
CA LYS A 424 -8.92 -57.40 -51.90
C LYS A 424 -8.70 -57.47 -50.38
N LEU A 425 -9.27 -56.51 -49.64
CA LEU A 425 -9.29 -56.51 -48.18
C LEU A 425 -10.31 -57.54 -47.64
N HIS A 426 -9.90 -58.36 -46.69
CA HIS A 426 -10.78 -59.30 -45.99
C HIS A 426 -11.30 -58.71 -44.67
N SER A 427 -12.24 -57.76 -44.76
CA SER A 427 -13.29 -57.47 -43.76
C SER A 427 -13.98 -56.13 -44.07
N SER A 428 -15.21 -55.97 -43.57
CA SER A 428 -15.80 -54.65 -43.40
C SER A 428 -15.14 -53.99 -42.19
N LEU A 429 -14.46 -52.86 -42.39
CA LEU A 429 -13.82 -52.09 -41.32
C LEU A 429 -14.90 -51.32 -40.52
N GLY A 430 -15.58 -52.06 -39.65
CA GLY A 430 -16.53 -51.54 -38.68
C GLY A 430 -15.84 -50.66 -37.64
N VAL A 431 -16.63 -49.78 -37.03
CA VAL A 431 -16.22 -48.81 -36.01
C VAL A 431 -15.59 -49.50 -34.79
N GLU A 432 -14.26 -49.40 -34.64
CA GLU A 432 -13.54 -49.13 -33.39
C GLU A 432 -12.02 -49.00 -33.66
N GLY A 433 -11.35 -47.96 -33.15
CA GLY A 433 -9.87 -47.92 -33.12
C GLY A 433 -9.19 -46.56 -33.33
N TYR A 434 -9.53 -45.80 -34.38
CA TYR A 434 -8.87 -44.52 -34.67
C TYR A 434 -9.77 -43.55 -35.46
N ASN A 435 -9.85 -42.30 -35.01
CA ASN A 435 -10.47 -41.20 -35.77
C ASN A 435 -9.43 -40.07 -35.91
N PRO A 436 -8.77 -39.92 -37.07
CA PRO A 436 -7.85 -38.82 -37.30
C PRO A 436 -8.66 -37.53 -37.53
N ASN A 437 -8.84 -36.73 -36.48
CA ASN A 437 -9.51 -35.42 -36.59
C ASN A 437 -8.89 -34.62 -37.75
N ALA A 438 -9.75 -34.20 -38.66
CA ALA A 438 -9.32 -33.71 -39.97
C ALA A 438 -8.45 -32.45 -39.86
N ILE A 439 -7.37 -32.42 -40.64
CA ILE A 439 -6.70 -31.17 -40.98
C ILE A 439 -7.64 -30.41 -41.92
N GLN A 440 -8.42 -29.48 -41.38
CA GLN A 440 -9.21 -28.56 -42.20
C GLN A 440 -8.25 -27.62 -42.94
N TYR A 441 -8.20 -27.76 -44.26
CA TYR A 441 -7.69 -26.74 -45.17
C TYR A 441 -8.88 -25.99 -45.74
N ASP A 442 -9.12 -24.77 -45.27
CA ASP A 442 -10.16 -23.91 -45.82
C ASP A 442 -9.72 -23.36 -47.19
N ALA A 443 -10.55 -23.56 -48.21
CA ALA A 443 -10.36 -23.06 -49.56
C ALA A 443 -11.68 -22.40 -50.04
N PRO A 444 -11.68 -21.10 -50.40
CA PRO A 444 -12.91 -20.38 -50.72
C PRO A 444 -13.25 -20.42 -52.22
N SER A 445 -14.53 -20.63 -52.56
CA SER A 445 -15.30 -20.01 -53.68
C SER A 445 -16.51 -20.88 -54.06
N GLY A 446 -17.49 -20.29 -54.77
CA GLY A 446 -18.55 -21.01 -55.49
C GLY A 446 -19.93 -20.94 -54.85
N GLY A 447 -20.79 -20.02 -55.33
CA GLY A 447 -22.19 -19.95 -54.93
C GLY A 447 -23.12 -20.81 -55.79
N GLY A 448 -24.22 -21.27 -55.21
CA GLY A 448 -25.30 -22.00 -55.89
C GLY A 448 -26.40 -22.36 -54.88
N GLY A 449 -27.60 -21.78 -55.03
CA GLY A 449 -28.65 -21.87 -54.03
C GLY A 449 -29.53 -23.12 -54.14
N GLY A 450 -30.00 -23.62 -52.99
CA GLY A 450 -31.01 -24.68 -52.88
C GLY A 450 -31.44 -24.82 -51.42
N GLY A 451 -32.71 -24.50 -51.11
CA GLY A 451 -33.17 -24.33 -49.72
C GLY A 451 -33.49 -25.65 -49.00
N GLY A 452 -33.05 -25.74 -47.74
CA GLY A 452 -33.44 -26.79 -46.79
C GLY A 452 -33.02 -26.38 -45.37
N GLY A 453 -33.97 -26.26 -44.45
CA GLY A 453 -33.72 -25.68 -43.12
C GLY A 453 -32.85 -26.58 -42.23
N ALA A 454 -31.66 -26.11 -41.87
CA ALA A 454 -30.78 -26.79 -40.93
C ALA A 454 -31.10 -26.37 -39.48
N ALA A 455 -31.70 -27.27 -38.70
CA ALA A 455 -31.80 -27.11 -37.26
C ALA A 455 -30.40 -27.25 -36.61
N PRO A 456 -30.09 -26.50 -35.54
CA PRO A 456 -28.79 -26.59 -34.87
C PRO A 456 -28.55 -27.99 -34.30
N GLN A 457 -27.38 -28.56 -34.59
CA GLN A 457 -27.06 -29.92 -34.19
C GLN A 457 -26.86 -30.04 -32.66
N GLN A 458 -27.77 -30.75 -32.01
CA GLN A 458 -27.64 -31.07 -30.58
C GLN A 458 -26.41 -31.98 -30.34
N HIS A 459 -25.49 -31.54 -29.49
CA HIS A 459 -24.43 -32.40 -28.97
C HIS A 459 -25.04 -33.56 -28.18
N LYS A 460 -24.90 -34.80 -28.69
CA LYS A 460 -25.47 -35.99 -28.06
C LYS A 460 -24.90 -36.20 -26.66
N ALA A 461 -25.75 -36.02 -25.64
CA ALA A 461 -25.37 -36.23 -24.25
C ALA A 461 -25.04 -37.70 -23.95
N SER A 462 -23.91 -37.95 -23.30
CA SER A 462 -23.59 -39.24 -22.71
C SER A 462 -24.40 -39.45 -21.43
N LYS A 463 -25.26 -40.48 -21.39
CA LYS A 463 -26.08 -40.81 -20.21
C LYS A 463 -25.22 -41.02 -18.96
N ALA A 464 -25.72 -40.57 -17.81
CA ALA A 464 -25.04 -40.72 -16.52
C ALA A 464 -24.87 -42.20 -16.16
N SER A 465 -23.62 -42.65 -15.98
CA SER A 465 -23.31 -44.06 -15.69
C SER A 465 -23.11 -44.29 -14.19
N THR A 466 -24.17 -44.77 -13.52
CA THR A 466 -24.18 -45.11 -12.08
C THR A 466 -23.03 -46.03 -11.65
N ALA A 467 -22.52 -46.89 -12.53
CA ALA A 467 -21.37 -47.76 -12.25
C ALA A 467 -20.07 -47.01 -11.92
N LYS A 468 -19.90 -45.74 -12.35
CA LYS A 468 -18.65 -44.98 -12.15
C LYS A 468 -18.60 -44.21 -10.83
N THR A 469 -19.75 -43.90 -10.22
CA THR A 469 -19.80 -43.09 -8.99
C THR A 469 -19.14 -43.84 -7.83
N ASP A 470 -19.38 -45.14 -7.71
CA ASP A 470 -18.82 -46.02 -6.68
C ASP A 470 -17.28 -46.06 -6.72
N ASP A 471 -16.68 -46.06 -7.91
CA ASP A 471 -15.24 -46.03 -8.08
C ASP A 471 -14.64 -44.65 -7.77
N TYR A 472 -15.37 -43.56 -7.99
CA TYR A 472 -14.94 -42.24 -7.52
C TYR A 472 -15.06 -42.12 -5.99
N ILE A 473 -16.10 -42.68 -5.38
CA ILE A 473 -16.27 -42.73 -3.92
C ILE A 473 -15.13 -43.55 -3.28
N LYS A 474 -14.81 -44.74 -3.81
CA LYS A 474 -13.65 -45.54 -3.36
C LYS A 474 -12.32 -44.77 -3.49
N LYS A 475 -12.13 -44.02 -4.59
CA LYS A 475 -10.91 -43.19 -4.79
C LYS A 475 -10.82 -42.06 -3.77
N VAL A 476 -11.89 -41.30 -3.54
CA VAL A 476 -11.92 -40.26 -2.49
C VAL A 476 -11.70 -40.88 -1.09
N ALA A 477 -12.25 -42.07 -0.84
CA ALA A 477 -12.06 -42.78 0.43
C ALA A 477 -10.60 -43.25 0.65
N SER A 478 -9.83 -43.53 -0.42
CA SER A 478 -8.43 -43.97 -0.27
C SER A 478 -7.49 -42.92 0.36
N TYR A 479 -7.88 -41.64 0.40
CA TYR A 479 -7.10 -40.55 0.99
C TYR A 479 -7.20 -40.49 2.53
N ARG A 480 -6.67 -41.52 3.22
CA ARG A 480 -6.75 -41.68 4.68
C ARG A 480 -5.73 -40.87 5.49
N ALA A 481 -4.74 -40.25 4.83
CA ALA A 481 -3.83 -39.31 5.49
C ALA A 481 -4.57 -38.04 5.95
N GLY A 482 -4.27 -37.55 7.16
CA GLY A 482 -4.82 -36.30 7.72
C GLY A 482 -6.34 -36.28 8.00
N GLY A 483 -7.07 -37.36 7.70
CA GLY A 483 -8.53 -37.40 7.71
C GLY A 483 -9.18 -36.52 6.63
N ASP A 484 -8.43 -36.03 5.64
CA ASP A 484 -8.95 -35.07 4.66
C ASP A 484 -9.89 -35.73 3.63
N GLY A 485 -9.74 -37.05 3.36
CA GLY A 485 -10.74 -37.82 2.63
C GLY A 485 -12.11 -37.82 3.32
N GLN A 486 -12.17 -37.96 4.65
CA GLN A 486 -13.41 -37.89 5.43
C GLN A 486 -14.04 -36.48 5.35
N LYS A 487 -13.21 -35.43 5.41
CA LYS A 487 -13.64 -34.03 5.25
C LYS A 487 -14.18 -33.76 3.82
N CYS A 488 -13.57 -34.37 2.80
CA CYS A 488 -14.02 -34.31 1.41
C CYS A 488 -15.39 -35.01 1.25
N LEU A 489 -15.52 -36.25 1.74
CA LEU A 489 -16.77 -37.01 1.71
C LEU A 489 -17.91 -36.27 2.42
N LYS A 490 -17.65 -35.64 3.58
CA LYS A 490 -18.64 -34.83 4.31
C LYS A 490 -19.17 -33.64 3.49
N ILE A 491 -18.31 -33.01 2.69
CA ILE A 491 -18.67 -31.86 1.86
C ILE A 491 -19.41 -32.31 0.58
N LEU A 492 -18.95 -33.39 -0.06
CA LEU A 492 -19.66 -34.01 -1.19
C LEU A 492 -21.06 -34.49 -0.78
N LEU A 493 -21.17 -35.11 0.39
CA LEU A 493 -22.44 -35.49 0.99
C LEU A 493 -23.33 -34.26 1.23
N ALA A 494 -22.80 -33.16 1.78
CA ALA A 494 -23.58 -31.94 2.01
C ALA A 494 -24.15 -31.35 0.72
N TYR A 495 -23.38 -31.34 -0.38
CA TYR A 495 -23.88 -30.86 -1.67
C TYR A 495 -25.00 -31.76 -2.22
N VAL A 496 -24.80 -33.08 -2.29
CA VAL A 496 -25.81 -34.01 -2.82
C VAL A 496 -27.05 -34.05 -1.91
N LYS A 497 -26.86 -34.02 -0.58
CA LYS A 497 -27.95 -34.01 0.40
C LYS A 497 -28.82 -32.77 0.27
N ASN A 498 -28.24 -31.58 0.14
CA ASN A 498 -29.02 -30.34 0.00
C ASN A 498 -29.89 -30.35 -1.27
N VAL A 499 -29.39 -30.88 -2.39
CA VAL A 499 -30.15 -31.05 -3.64
C VAL A 499 -31.30 -32.07 -3.49
N VAL A 500 -31.07 -33.18 -2.78
CA VAL A 500 -32.10 -34.22 -2.57
C VAL A 500 -33.17 -33.76 -1.57
N ASP A 501 -32.77 -33.10 -0.49
CA ASP A 501 -33.66 -32.73 0.62
C ASP A 501 -34.42 -31.41 0.35
N LYS A 502 -33.89 -30.53 -0.51
CA LYS A 502 -34.44 -29.20 -0.86
C LYS A 502 -34.29 -28.91 -2.38
N PRO A 503 -35.04 -29.62 -3.25
CA PRO A 503 -34.84 -29.56 -4.71
C PRO A 503 -35.26 -28.23 -5.36
N ASP A 504 -36.15 -27.49 -4.70
CA ASP A 504 -36.77 -26.27 -5.25
C ASP A 504 -35.92 -25.00 -4.94
N GLU A 505 -34.93 -25.12 -4.05
CA GLU A 505 -34.01 -24.02 -3.71
C GLU A 505 -32.81 -23.99 -4.67
N GLU A 506 -32.92 -23.18 -5.74
CA GLU A 506 -31.96 -23.14 -6.85
C GLU A 506 -30.49 -22.91 -6.45
N LYS A 507 -30.26 -22.22 -5.33
CA LYS A 507 -28.92 -22.01 -4.74
C LYS A 507 -28.16 -23.31 -4.42
N PHE A 508 -28.84 -24.47 -4.37
CA PHE A 508 -28.18 -25.77 -4.21
C PHE A 508 -27.91 -26.48 -5.55
N LYS A 509 -28.57 -26.06 -6.64
CA LYS A 509 -28.25 -26.52 -8.01
C LYS A 509 -26.87 -25.99 -8.46
N THR A 510 -26.38 -24.89 -7.90
CA THR A 510 -25.11 -24.24 -8.28
C THR A 510 -24.07 -24.32 -7.16
N ILE A 511 -22.92 -24.93 -7.45
CA ILE A 511 -21.74 -25.03 -6.58
C ILE A 511 -20.64 -24.12 -7.10
N ASN A 512 -20.36 -23.02 -6.42
CA ASN A 512 -19.26 -22.12 -6.77
C ASN A 512 -17.88 -22.78 -6.47
N MET A 513 -17.05 -22.96 -7.51
CA MET A 513 -15.71 -23.56 -7.40
C MET A 513 -14.66 -22.63 -6.79
N GLU A 514 -14.94 -21.33 -6.70
CA GLU A 514 -14.10 -20.31 -6.05
C GLU A 514 -14.06 -20.44 -4.52
N ASN A 515 -15.09 -21.05 -3.93
CA ASN A 515 -15.27 -21.12 -2.48
C ASN A 515 -14.07 -21.80 -1.78
N LYS A 516 -13.57 -21.20 -0.69
CA LYS A 516 -12.46 -21.72 0.13
C LYS A 516 -12.63 -23.20 0.51
N ALA A 517 -13.86 -23.63 0.83
CA ALA A 517 -14.17 -25.03 1.12
C ALA A 517 -13.96 -25.95 -0.10
N PHE A 518 -14.43 -25.54 -1.28
CA PHE A 518 -14.24 -26.29 -2.52
C PHE A 518 -12.77 -26.31 -2.96
N LYS A 519 -12.10 -25.13 -3.01
CA LYS A 519 -10.68 -24.99 -3.38
C LYS A 519 -9.74 -25.83 -2.51
N THR A 520 -10.00 -25.94 -1.21
CA THR A 520 -9.10 -26.66 -0.27
C THR A 520 -9.48 -28.11 0.00
N LYS A 521 -10.77 -28.47 0.00
CA LYS A 521 -11.25 -29.80 0.45
C LYS A 521 -11.93 -30.65 -0.63
N VAL A 522 -12.10 -30.13 -1.85
CA VAL A 522 -12.77 -30.85 -2.96
C VAL A 522 -11.91 -30.85 -4.22
N LYS A 523 -11.42 -29.67 -4.65
CA LYS A 523 -10.57 -29.49 -5.84
C LYS A 523 -9.27 -30.33 -5.84
N PRO A 524 -8.58 -30.60 -4.71
CA PRO A 524 -7.36 -31.41 -4.71
C PRO A 524 -7.58 -32.92 -4.86
N PHE A 525 -8.79 -33.44 -4.62
CA PHE A 525 -9.03 -34.88 -4.52
C PHE A 525 -9.40 -35.50 -5.87
N VAL A 526 -8.55 -36.40 -6.37
CA VAL A 526 -8.70 -37.05 -7.67
C VAL A 526 -9.89 -38.02 -7.64
N GLY A 527 -11.02 -37.56 -8.16
CA GLY A 527 -12.31 -38.26 -8.16
C GLY A 527 -13.48 -37.39 -7.72
N ALA A 528 -13.25 -36.37 -6.88
CA ALA A 528 -14.33 -35.55 -6.33
C ALA A 528 -15.06 -34.71 -7.40
N LYS A 529 -14.32 -34.03 -8.28
CA LYS A 529 -14.92 -33.33 -9.44
C LYS A 529 -15.62 -34.29 -10.40
N SER A 530 -15.03 -35.48 -10.62
CA SER A 530 -15.60 -36.51 -11.50
C SER A 530 -16.88 -37.13 -10.95
N LEU A 531 -17.01 -37.24 -9.62
CA LEU A 531 -18.25 -37.68 -8.97
C LEU A 531 -19.38 -36.67 -9.19
N LEU A 532 -19.13 -35.38 -8.98
CA LEU A 532 -20.12 -34.32 -9.24
C LEU A 532 -20.56 -34.31 -10.72
N MET A 533 -19.61 -34.47 -11.64
CA MET A 533 -19.91 -34.59 -13.08
C MET A 533 -20.73 -35.86 -13.41
N ALA A 534 -20.48 -36.98 -12.74
CA ALA A 534 -21.27 -38.20 -12.90
C ALA A 534 -22.67 -38.14 -12.25
N VAL A 535 -22.88 -37.22 -11.31
CA VAL A 535 -24.16 -36.91 -10.66
C VAL A 535 -25.03 -35.92 -11.46
N GLY A 536 -24.43 -35.17 -12.41
CA GLY A 536 -25.15 -34.26 -13.31
C GLY A 536 -24.71 -32.79 -13.26
N PHE A 537 -23.67 -32.45 -12.48
CA PHE A 537 -23.12 -31.10 -12.43
C PHE A 537 -22.15 -30.85 -13.61
N SER A 538 -22.53 -29.98 -14.54
CA SER A 538 -21.64 -29.44 -15.58
C SER A 538 -21.00 -28.12 -15.12
N PRO A 539 -19.79 -27.76 -15.60
CA PRO A 539 -19.27 -26.41 -15.40
C PRO A 539 -20.17 -25.37 -16.08
N SER A 540 -20.27 -24.16 -15.51
CA SER A 540 -20.77 -22.96 -16.20
C SER A 540 -19.86 -22.61 -17.37
N ASP A 541 -20.36 -21.83 -18.33
CA ASP A 541 -19.58 -21.39 -19.49
C ASP A 541 -18.39 -20.51 -19.08
N ASP A 542 -18.50 -19.77 -17.97
CA ASP A 542 -17.41 -19.00 -17.33
C ASP A 542 -16.37 -19.88 -16.63
N GLY A 543 -16.66 -21.16 -16.39
CA GLY A 543 -15.78 -22.14 -15.73
C GLY A 543 -15.70 -22.08 -14.20
N ASP A 544 -16.18 -21.01 -13.56
CA ASP A 544 -16.03 -20.77 -12.11
C ASP A 544 -17.09 -21.45 -11.22
N ALA A 545 -18.18 -21.97 -11.80
CA ALA A 545 -19.24 -22.68 -11.08
C ALA A 545 -19.55 -24.05 -11.70
N LEU A 546 -20.14 -24.94 -10.89
CA LEU A 546 -20.72 -26.23 -11.29
C LEU A 546 -22.23 -26.16 -11.13
N ILE A 547 -22.97 -26.24 -12.23
CA ILE A 547 -24.43 -26.13 -12.30
C ILE A 547 -25.01 -27.52 -12.59
N LEU A 548 -25.96 -27.95 -11.76
CA LEU A 548 -26.75 -29.17 -11.96
C LEU A 548 -27.72 -28.96 -13.13
N LYS A 549 -27.66 -29.83 -14.14
CA LYS A 549 -28.61 -29.79 -15.26
C LYS A 549 -30.03 -30.16 -14.82
N GLU A 550 -31.03 -29.58 -15.45
CA GLU A 550 -32.45 -29.89 -15.19
C GLU A 550 -32.79 -31.35 -15.51
N ASP A 551 -32.08 -31.96 -16.47
CA ASP A 551 -32.15 -33.38 -16.84
C ASP A 551 -31.57 -34.34 -15.77
N ALA A 552 -31.12 -33.86 -14.61
CA ALA A 552 -30.43 -34.70 -13.63
C ALA A 552 -31.36 -35.75 -12.97
N ASP A 553 -31.06 -37.02 -13.20
CA ASP A 553 -31.81 -38.16 -12.64
C ASP A 553 -31.88 -38.11 -11.10
N ARG A 554 -33.03 -37.66 -10.56
CA ARG A 554 -33.32 -37.65 -9.11
C ARG A 554 -33.07 -39.00 -8.42
N LYS A 555 -33.21 -40.11 -9.14
CA LYS A 555 -32.88 -41.47 -8.63
C LYS A 555 -31.38 -41.64 -8.41
N VAL A 556 -30.54 -41.20 -9.35
CA VAL A 556 -29.07 -41.25 -9.24
C VAL A 556 -28.58 -40.33 -8.11
N LEU A 557 -29.21 -39.16 -7.93
CA LEU A 557 -28.96 -38.28 -6.77
C LEU A 557 -29.29 -38.98 -5.43
N ALA A 558 -30.44 -39.65 -5.32
CA ALA A 558 -30.82 -40.39 -4.11
C ALA A 558 -29.91 -41.60 -3.84
N GLU A 559 -29.56 -42.38 -4.87
CA GLU A 559 -28.61 -43.50 -4.77
C GLU A 559 -27.23 -43.03 -4.34
N THR A 560 -26.71 -41.96 -4.95
CA THR A 560 -25.37 -41.43 -4.60
C THR A 560 -25.34 -40.76 -3.23
N LYS A 561 -26.45 -40.16 -2.75
CA LYS A 561 -26.60 -39.76 -1.35
C LYS A 561 -26.40 -40.95 -0.42
N GLY A 562 -27.17 -42.03 -0.60
CA GLY A 562 -27.07 -43.22 0.26
C GLY A 562 -25.67 -43.88 0.24
N LYS A 563 -25.02 -43.93 -0.93
CA LYS A 563 -23.64 -44.43 -1.04
C LYS A 563 -22.60 -43.51 -0.40
N LEU A 564 -22.79 -42.19 -0.43
CA LEU A 564 -21.95 -41.23 0.29
C LEU A 564 -22.16 -41.29 1.81
N GLU A 565 -23.40 -41.47 2.27
CA GLU A 565 -23.71 -41.67 3.69
C GLU A 565 -23.05 -42.97 4.21
N ALA A 566 -23.14 -44.08 3.45
CA ALA A 566 -22.45 -45.32 3.78
C ALA A 566 -20.91 -45.20 3.77
N ALA A 567 -20.34 -44.55 2.75
CA ALA A 567 -18.88 -44.34 2.66
C ALA A 567 -18.33 -43.36 3.71
N TYR A 568 -19.14 -42.43 4.22
CA TYR A 568 -18.78 -41.56 5.34
C TYR A 568 -18.90 -42.29 6.69
N ALA A 569 -19.90 -43.18 6.86
CA ALA A 569 -20.08 -43.98 8.06
C ALA A 569 -19.03 -45.11 8.21
N ALA A 570 -18.42 -45.56 7.12
CA ALA A 570 -17.37 -46.59 7.11
C ALA A 570 -15.94 -46.06 7.30
N TYR A 571 -15.76 -44.80 7.74
CA TYR A 571 -14.51 -44.04 7.64
C TYR A 571 -13.78 -43.77 8.96
#